data_AF-A0A7V5HFZ5-F1
#
_entry.id   AF-A0A7V5HFZ5-F1
#
_cell.length_a   1.000
_cell.length_b   1.000
_cell.length_c   1.000
_cell.angle_alpha   90.00
_cell.angle_beta   90.00
_cell.angle_gamma   90.00
#
_symmetry.space_group_name_H-M   'P 1'
#
loop_
_entity.id
_entity.type
_entity.pdbx_description
1 polymer ?
#
loop_
_entity_poly.entity_id
_entity_poly.type
_entity_poly.pdbx_seq_one_letter_code
_entity_poly.pdbx_strand_id
1 'polypeptide(L)'
;FIHHTVESISQTRGVEFQYKIIDTTQPVTIEPEMIQLLEETAQNLGYSCLRLSSRAGHDTQILAAITRVGLIFIPCEDGRSHSPEENIRWEDLLKGANLLLNALIQLAK
;
A
#
# COMPACT_ATOMS: atom_id res chain seq x y z
N PHE A 1 -7.57 23.63 7.29
CA PHE A 1 -8.03 23.08 8.58
C PHE A 1 -6.89 23.05 9.60
N ILE A 2 -5.88 22.18 9.45
CA ILE A 2 -4.78 22.02 10.43
C ILE A 2 -4.08 23.34 10.78
N HIS A 3 -3.64 24.14 9.79
CA HIS A 3 -2.97 25.43 10.05
C HIS A 3 -3.83 26.38 10.90
N HIS A 4 -5.09 26.56 10.52
CA HIS A 4 -6.03 27.41 11.26
C HIS A 4 -6.23 26.94 12.71
N THR A 5 -6.35 25.62 12.93
CA THR A 5 -6.48 25.05 14.27
C THR A 5 -5.24 25.33 15.12
N VAL A 6 -4.04 25.13 14.56
CA VAL A 6 -2.81 25.35 15.31
C VAL A 6 -2.57 26.83 15.59
N GLU A 7 -2.87 27.73 14.65
CA GLU A 7 -2.83 29.18 14.87
C GLU A 7 -3.74 29.60 16.03
N SER A 8 -4.99 29.12 16.04
CA SER A 8 -5.95 29.41 17.11
C SER A 8 -5.49 28.92 18.48
N ILE A 9 -4.94 27.71 18.57
CA ILE A 9 -4.39 27.16 19.82
C ILE A 9 -3.19 27.98 20.30
N SER A 10 -2.29 28.33 19.39
CA SER A 10 -1.05 29.07 19.70
C SER A 10 -1.36 30.45 20.25
N GLN A 11 -2.30 31.17 19.62
CA GLN A 11 -2.81 32.46 20.10
C GLN A 11 -3.45 32.33 21.49
N THR A 12 -4.33 31.34 21.69
CA THR A 12 -5.03 31.12 22.96
C THR A 12 -4.06 30.79 24.10
N ARG A 13 -2.96 30.08 23.80
CA ARG A 13 -1.97 29.65 24.80
C ARG A 13 -0.78 30.60 24.94
N GLY A 14 -0.71 31.66 24.13
CA GLY A 14 0.40 32.62 24.15
C GLY A 14 1.75 32.00 23.80
N VAL A 15 1.77 30.99 22.92
CA VAL A 15 2.98 30.29 22.48
C VAL A 15 3.23 30.53 21.00
N GLU A 16 4.50 30.47 20.58
CA GLU A 16 4.88 30.50 19.16
C GLU A 16 4.83 29.09 18.57
N PHE A 17 4.34 28.97 17.33
CA PHE A 17 4.33 27.72 16.57
C PHE A 17 5.11 27.87 15.28
N GLN A 18 6.00 26.90 15.03
CA GLN A 18 6.75 26.78 13.79
C GLN A 18 6.63 25.34 13.29
N TYR A 19 6.56 25.18 11.96
CA TYR A 19 6.56 23.86 11.33
C TYR A 19 7.38 23.88 10.04
N LYS A 20 7.80 22.69 9.62
CA LYS A 20 8.42 22.44 8.33
C LYS A 20 7.82 21.18 7.75
N ILE A 21 7.39 21.24 6.49
CA ILE A 21 7.02 20.04 5.74
C ILE A 21 8.32 19.29 5.43
N ILE A 22 8.45 18.08 5.95
CA ILE A 22 9.64 17.24 5.76
C ILE A 22 9.52 16.40 4.49
N ASP A 23 8.31 15.94 4.18
CA ASP A 23 8.04 15.10 3.01
C ASP A 23 6.65 15.39 2.42
N THR A 24 6.51 15.17 1.12
CA THR A 24 5.24 15.21 0.39
C THR A 24 5.33 14.23 -0.75
N THR A 25 4.44 13.25 -0.76
CA THR A 25 4.43 12.23 -1.81
C THR A 25 3.13 12.28 -2.59
N GLN A 26 3.26 12.17 -3.92
CA GLN A 26 2.11 12.10 -4.82
C GLN A 26 1.57 10.67 -4.88
N PRO A 27 0.24 10.49 -5.03
CA PRO A 27 -0.33 9.18 -5.29
C PRO A 27 0.22 8.59 -6.58
N VAL A 28 0.43 7.27 -6.58
CA VAL A 28 0.84 6.51 -7.77
C VAL A 28 -0.31 5.64 -8.23
N THR A 29 -0.61 5.70 -9.52
CA THR A 29 -1.54 4.79 -10.18
C THR A 29 -0.75 3.65 -10.82
N ILE A 30 -1.00 2.42 -10.37
CA ILE A 30 -0.41 1.21 -10.98
C ILE A 30 -0.98 1.03 -12.40
N GLU A 31 -0.15 0.61 -13.35
CA GLU A 31 -0.59 0.41 -14.73
C GLU A 31 -1.71 -0.64 -14.83
N PRO A 32 -2.77 -0.41 -15.64
CA PRO A 32 -3.88 -1.35 -15.76
C PRO A 32 -3.46 -2.76 -16.19
N GLU A 33 -2.42 -2.88 -17.03
CA GLU A 33 -1.87 -4.15 -17.46
C GLU A 33 -1.26 -4.97 -16.32
N MET A 34 -0.61 -4.30 -15.35
CA MET A 34 -0.05 -4.98 -14.18
C MET A 34 -1.17 -5.48 -13.27
N ILE A 35 -2.22 -4.67 -13.07
CA ILE A 35 -3.41 -5.08 -12.32
C ILE A 35 -4.07 -6.29 -13.00
N GLN A 36 -4.27 -6.22 -14.32
CA GLN A 36 -4.88 -7.30 -15.09
C GLN A 36 -4.06 -8.59 -15.00
N LEU A 37 -2.72 -8.52 -15.14
CA LEU A 37 -1.85 -9.68 -15.00
C LEU A 37 -2.00 -10.34 -13.62
N LEU A 38 -2.03 -9.55 -12.55
CA LEU A 38 -2.17 -10.07 -11.18
C LEU A 38 -3.55 -10.69 -10.95
N GLU A 39 -4.62 -10.09 -11.48
CA GLU A 39 -5.98 -10.62 -11.37
C GLU A 39 -6.17 -11.92 -12.16
N GLU A 40 -5.69 -11.97 -13.40
CA GLU A 40 -5.73 -13.18 -14.22
C GLU A 40 -4.90 -14.30 -13.57
N THR A 41 -3.75 -13.96 -12.99
CA THR A 41 -2.93 -14.92 -12.23
C THR A 41 -3.67 -15.44 -11.01
N ALA A 42 -4.36 -14.58 -10.25
CA ALA A 42 -5.18 -14.99 -9.11
C ALA A 42 -6.32 -15.92 -9.55
N GLN A 43 -7.01 -15.58 -10.63
CA GLN A 43 -8.12 -16.36 -11.18
C GLN A 43 -7.65 -17.75 -11.65
N ASN A 44 -6.50 -17.83 -12.32
CA ASN A 44 -5.92 -19.10 -12.77
C ASN A 44 -5.52 -20.01 -11.60
N LEU A 45 -5.16 -19.43 -10.45
CA LEU A 45 -4.89 -20.16 -9.21
C LEU A 45 -6.16 -20.49 -8.41
N GLY A 46 -7.33 -20.04 -8.86
CA GLY A 46 -8.61 -20.26 -8.18
C GLY A 46 -8.81 -19.38 -6.94
N TYR A 47 -8.11 -18.26 -6.84
CA TYR A 47 -8.21 -17.35 -5.69
C TYR A 47 -9.23 -16.23 -5.95
N SER A 48 -10.00 -15.88 -4.93
CA SER A 48 -10.80 -14.65 -4.93
C SER A 48 -9.88 -13.45 -4.73
N CYS A 49 -10.03 -12.41 -5.54
CA CYS A 49 -9.31 -11.14 -5.39
C CYS A 49 -10.25 -9.95 -5.57
N LEU A 50 -9.82 -8.78 -5.09
CA LEU A 50 -10.49 -7.51 -5.32
C LEU A 50 -9.46 -6.38 -5.44
N ARG A 51 -9.78 -5.34 -6.22
CA ARG A 51 -8.90 -4.18 -6.39
C ARG A 51 -9.02 -3.23 -5.21
N LEU A 52 -7.88 -2.78 -4.68
CA LEU A 52 -7.79 -1.84 -3.57
C LEU A 52 -6.72 -0.78 -3.84
N SER A 53 -6.95 0.42 -3.32
CA SER A 53 -5.89 1.41 -3.18
C SER A 53 -5.10 1.12 -1.90
N SER A 54 -3.76 1.13 -1.96
CA SER A 54 -2.96 1.11 -0.73
C SER A 54 -3.11 2.44 0.00
N ARG A 55 -3.36 2.37 1.30
CA ARG A 55 -3.41 3.54 2.20
C ARG A 55 -2.06 3.85 2.82
N ALA A 56 -1.15 2.88 2.84
CA ALA A 56 0.19 3.02 3.37
C ALA A 56 1.19 3.32 2.24
N GLY A 57 2.24 4.07 2.58
CA GLY A 57 3.39 4.20 1.70
C GLY A 57 4.15 2.87 1.63
N HIS A 58 4.58 2.50 0.42
CA HIS A 58 5.45 1.34 0.18
C HIS A 58 6.59 1.76 -0.76
N ASP A 59 7.69 1.01 -0.76
CA ASP A 59 8.81 1.24 -1.68
C ASP A 59 8.37 1.21 -3.15
N THR A 60 7.32 0.45 -3.46
CA THR A 60 6.62 0.44 -4.75
C THR A 60 6.30 1.86 -5.25
N GLN A 61 5.92 2.78 -4.36
CA GLN A 61 5.58 4.16 -4.72
C GLN A 61 6.80 4.95 -5.22
N ILE A 62 7.98 4.65 -4.68
CA ILE A 62 9.25 5.25 -5.13
C ILE A 62 9.69 4.58 -6.43
N LEU A 63 9.62 3.25 -6.50
CA LEU A 63 10.04 2.46 -7.67
C LEU A 63 9.18 2.74 -8.92
N ALA A 64 7.93 3.16 -8.75
CA ALA A 64 7.05 3.55 -9.83
C ALA A 64 7.62 4.66 -10.74
N ALA A 65 8.57 5.45 -10.25
CA ALA A 65 9.21 6.49 -11.05
C ALA A 65 10.18 5.94 -12.13
N ILE A 66 10.62 4.68 -12.00
CA ILE A 66 11.67 4.10 -12.85
C ILE A 66 11.28 2.78 -13.53
N THR A 67 10.20 2.13 -13.08
CA THR A 67 9.76 0.86 -13.63
C THR A 67 8.27 0.64 -13.41
N ARG A 68 7.69 -0.31 -14.16
CA ARG A 68 6.35 -0.85 -13.91
C ARG A 68 6.34 -1.53 -12.55
N VAL A 69 5.27 -1.33 -11.79
CA VAL A 69 5.16 -1.82 -10.41
C VAL A 69 3.80 -2.45 -10.15
N GLY A 70 3.76 -3.44 -9.26
CA GLY A 70 2.53 -4.08 -8.79
C GLY A 70 2.57 -4.30 -7.28
N LEU A 71 1.40 -4.39 -6.64
CA LEU A 71 1.26 -4.76 -5.23
C LEU A 71 0.25 -5.89 -5.11
N ILE A 72 0.58 -6.86 -4.25
CA ILE A 72 -0.29 -7.96 -3.86
C ILE A 72 -0.53 -7.82 -2.36
N PHE A 73 -1.79 -7.71 -1.97
CA PHE A 73 -2.19 -7.71 -0.57
C PHE A 73 -2.74 -9.07 -0.17
N ILE A 74 -2.39 -9.52 1.03
CA ILE A 74 -3.04 -10.63 1.71
C ILE A 74 -3.76 -10.10 2.96
N PRO A 75 -4.86 -10.75 3.41
CA PRO A 75 -5.53 -10.37 4.64
C PRO A 75 -4.62 -10.45 5.86
N CYS A 76 -4.78 -9.48 6.75
CA CYS A 76 -4.25 -9.50 8.12
C CYS A 76 -5.44 -9.53 9.09
N GLU A 77 -5.33 -10.26 10.19
CA GLU A 77 -6.40 -10.39 11.17
C GLU A 77 -6.80 -9.01 11.75
N ASP A 78 -8.10 -8.71 11.69
CA ASP A 78 -8.70 -7.40 12.03
C ASP A 78 -8.08 -6.19 11.30
N GLY A 79 -7.28 -6.40 10.24
CA GLY A 79 -6.54 -5.33 9.57
C GLY A 79 -5.48 -4.67 10.46
N ARG A 80 -5.03 -5.34 11.52
CA ARG A 80 -4.01 -4.82 12.44
C ARG A 80 -2.67 -4.73 11.73
N SER A 81 -1.93 -3.66 12.00
CA SER A 81 -0.53 -3.56 11.63
C SER A 81 0.21 -2.62 12.57
N HIS A 82 1.54 -2.67 12.58
CA HIS A 82 2.39 -1.92 13.53
C HIS A 82 2.07 -2.23 15.00
N SER A 83 1.63 -3.46 15.30
CA SER A 83 1.46 -3.94 16.67
C SER A 83 1.90 -5.40 16.80
N PRO A 84 2.28 -5.85 18.01
CA PRO A 84 2.68 -7.24 18.25
C PRO A 84 1.60 -8.28 17.93
N GLU A 85 0.34 -7.86 17.88
CA GLU A 85 -0.83 -8.68 17.55
C GLU A 85 -1.08 -8.76 16.03
N GLU A 86 -0.25 -8.12 15.19
CA GLU A 86 -0.28 -8.30 13.74
C GLU A 86 -0.09 -9.78 13.40
N ASN A 87 -1.05 -10.37 12.69
CA ASN A 87 -1.04 -11.79 12.39
C ASN A 87 -1.69 -12.08 11.04
N ILE A 88 -1.08 -13.02 10.31
CA ILE A 88 -1.55 -13.50 9.01
C ILE A 88 -1.82 -14.99 9.08
N ARG A 89 -2.87 -15.43 8.38
CA ARG A 89 -3.14 -16.86 8.24
C ARG A 89 -2.14 -17.48 7.25
N TRP A 90 -1.61 -18.65 7.61
CA TRP A 90 -0.68 -19.39 6.74
C TRP A 90 -1.24 -19.66 5.35
N GLU A 91 -2.54 -19.94 5.25
CA GLU A 91 -3.22 -20.17 3.97
C GLU A 91 -3.18 -18.93 3.06
N ASP A 92 -3.36 -17.74 3.64
CA ASP A 92 -3.36 -16.49 2.87
C ASP A 92 -1.94 -16.07 2.48
N LEU A 93 -0.96 -16.30 3.36
CA LEU A 93 0.46 -16.16 3.03
C LEU A 93 0.85 -17.05 1.85
N LEU A 94 0.44 -18.33 1.86
CA LEU A 94 0.73 -19.27 0.79
C LEU A 94 0.09 -18.84 -0.53
N LYS A 95 -1.17 -18.38 -0.52
CA LYS A 95 -1.84 -17.83 -1.70
C LYS A 95 -1.10 -16.63 -2.26
N GLY A 96 -0.73 -15.66 -1.41
CA GLY A 96 0.01 -14.47 -1.81
C GLY A 96 1.37 -14.81 -2.42
N ALA A 97 2.13 -15.71 -1.79
CA ALA A 97 3.43 -16.15 -2.29
C ALA A 97 3.32 -16.89 -3.64
N ASN A 98 2.33 -17.78 -3.80
CA ASN A 98 2.09 -18.48 -5.06
C ASN A 98 1.66 -17.53 -6.18
N LEU A 99 0.81 -16.54 -5.87
CA LEU A 99 0.40 -15.52 -6.84
C LEU A 99 1.63 -14.71 -7.30
N LEU A 100 2.45 -14.25 -6.36
CA LEU A 100 3.70 -13.53 -6.67
C LEU A 100 4.62 -14.37 -7.58
N LEU A 101 4.85 -15.64 -7.23
CA LEU A 101 5.68 -16.54 -8.03
C LEU A 101 5.17 -16.68 -9.46
N ASN A 102 3.87 -16.95 -9.64
CA ASN A 102 3.28 -17.15 -10.97
C ASN A 102 3.25 -15.86 -11.80
N ALA A 103 3.08 -14.70 -11.15
CA ALA A 103 3.17 -13.40 -11.81
C ALA A 103 4.60 -13.11 -12.29
N LEU A 104 5.60 -13.37 -11.45
CA LEU A 104 7.01 -13.22 -11.82
C LEU A 104 7.42 -14.14 -12.97
N ILE A 105 6.98 -15.39 -12.96
CA ILE A 105 7.23 -16.34 -14.07
C ILE A 105 6.65 -15.80 -15.39
N GLN A 106 5.48 -15.17 -15.37
CA GLN A 106 4.89 -14.58 -16.57
C GLN A 106 5.63 -13.34 -17.05
N LEU A 107 6.05 -12.47 -16.12
CA LEU A 107 6.81 -11.25 -16.42
C LEU A 107 8.24 -11.52 -16.92
N ALA A 108 8.81 -12.66 -16.56
CA ALA A 108 10.17 -13.05 -16.93
C ALA A 108 10.28 -13.75 -18.29
N LYS A 109 9.17 -13.97 -18.99
CA LYS A 109 9.14 -14.51 -20.36
C LYS A 109 9.43 -13.42 -21.38
#